data_AF-A0A933J6F8-F1
#
_entry.id   AF-A0A933J6F8-F1
#
_cell.length_a   1.000
_cell.length_b   1.000
_cell.length_c   1.000
_cell.angle_alpha   90.00
_cell.angle_beta   90.00
_cell.angle_gamma   90.00
#
_symmetry.space_group_name_H-M   'P 1'
#
loop_
_entity.id
_entity.type
_entity.pdbx_description
1 polymer ?
#
loop_
_entity_poly.entity_id
_entity_poly.type
_entity_poly.pdbx_seq_one_letter_code
_entity_poly.pdbx_strand_id
1 'polypeptide(L)'
;MPLTLRFQEIPSKLFGRIYRPVADVDFKHKTRDIWIPIRLIIDTGADYSVLPRSYALPLGIDLERDCQEHWTIGIGGSERIFLYQGQQVRLGKYARIVPVGFLDREIGPALFGRHEFLETFKAIFADHTVRFVNPRPRKARAR
;
A
#
# COMPACT_ATOMS: atom_id res chain seq x y z
N MET A 1 8.37 20.62 -0.42
CA MET A 1 7.45 20.51 0.74
C MET A 1 7.26 19.05 1.11
N PRO A 2 7.48 18.68 2.38
CA PRO A 2 7.18 17.36 2.90
C PRO A 2 5.66 17.12 2.89
N LEU A 3 5.26 15.86 2.76
CA LEU A 3 3.87 15.46 2.99
C LEU A 3 3.73 15.02 4.44
N THR A 4 2.79 15.60 5.17
CA THR A 4 2.48 15.22 6.56
C THR A 4 1.03 14.79 6.64
N LEU A 5 0.79 13.61 7.21
CA LEU A 5 -0.53 13.03 7.46
C LEU A 5 -0.70 12.86 8.97
N ARG A 6 -1.90 13.17 9.49
CA ARG A 6 -2.28 12.87 10.87
C ARG A 6 -2.79 11.44 10.94
N PHE A 7 -2.48 10.76 12.05
CA PHE A 7 -3.10 9.48 12.33
C PHE A 7 -4.60 9.69 12.51
N GLN A 8 -5.38 8.69 12.15
CA GLN A 8 -6.82 8.70 12.38
C GLN A 8 -7.14 7.80 13.56
N GLU A 9 -8.08 8.25 14.38
CA GLU A 9 -8.60 7.45 15.47
C GLU A 9 -9.62 6.43 14.91
N ILE A 10 -9.33 5.14 15.09
CA ILE A 10 -10.12 4.03 14.52
C ILE A 10 -10.52 3.06 15.64
N PRO A 11 -11.74 2.49 15.62
CA PRO A 11 -12.13 1.45 16.57
C PRO A 11 -11.18 0.24 16.56
N SER A 12 -10.87 -0.24 17.75
CA SER A 12 -10.11 -1.46 18.00
C SER A 12 -10.93 -2.40 18.87
N LYS A 13 -11.09 -3.65 18.44
CA LYS A 13 -11.79 -4.67 19.22
C LYS A 13 -11.10 -4.95 20.57
N LEU A 14 -9.78 -4.74 20.65
CA LEU A 14 -8.98 -5.05 21.83
C LEU A 14 -8.70 -3.82 22.71
N PHE A 15 -8.66 -2.63 22.13
CA PHE A 15 -8.16 -1.43 22.81
C PHE A 15 -9.16 -0.26 22.80
N GLY A 16 -10.40 -0.48 22.38
CA GLY A 16 -11.41 0.56 22.25
C GLY A 16 -11.16 1.45 21.03
N ARG A 17 -10.29 2.46 21.16
CA ARG A 17 -9.92 3.38 20.08
C ARG A 17 -8.41 3.49 19.99
N ILE A 18 -7.87 3.51 18.77
CA ILE A 18 -6.43 3.59 18.52
C ILE A 18 -6.13 4.54 17.36
N TYR A 19 -5.06 5.31 17.49
CA TYR A 19 -4.56 6.17 16.42
C TYR A 19 -3.74 5.33 15.43
N ARG A 20 -4.20 5.25 14.18
CA ARG A 20 -3.50 4.52 13.12
C ARG A 20 -2.98 5.48 12.05
N PRO A 21 -1.75 5.26 11.56
CA PRO A 21 -1.21 6.00 10.42
C PRO A 21 -1.94 5.54 9.15
N VAL A 22 -2.84 6.36 8.62
CA VAL A 22 -3.60 6.02 7.41
C VAL A 22 -3.42 7.07 6.33
N ALA A 23 -3.48 6.63 5.08
CA ALA A 23 -3.41 7.48 3.91
C ALA A 23 -4.47 7.07 2.90
N ASP A 24 -5.09 8.06 2.26
CA ASP A 24 -5.84 7.86 1.02
C ASP A 24 -4.83 7.94 -0.12
N VAL A 25 -4.61 6.81 -0.82
CA VAL A 25 -3.67 6.66 -1.92
C VAL A 25 -4.47 6.36 -3.17
N ASP A 26 -4.21 7.10 -4.24
CA ASP A 26 -4.87 6.88 -5.52
C ASP A 26 -4.19 5.74 -6.27
N PHE A 27 -4.95 4.75 -6.72
CA PHE A 27 -4.48 3.65 -7.55
C PHE A 27 -5.04 3.81 -8.96
N LYS A 28 -4.19 3.80 -9.97
CA LYS A 28 -4.64 3.87 -11.36
C LYS A 28 -5.29 2.54 -11.77
N HIS A 29 -6.46 2.60 -12.39
CA HIS A 29 -7.03 1.44 -13.07
C HIS A 29 -6.07 0.98 -14.18
N LYS A 30 -5.87 -0.34 -14.32
CA LYS A 30 -4.88 -0.93 -15.23
C LYS A 30 -4.98 -0.43 -16.68
N THR A 31 -6.20 -0.38 -17.22
CA THR A 31 -6.47 -0.05 -18.64
C THR A 31 -7.24 1.25 -18.88
N ARG A 32 -7.79 1.87 -17.83
CA ARG A 32 -8.64 3.06 -17.94
C ARG A 32 -7.91 4.23 -17.31
N ASP A 33 -8.12 5.44 -17.81
CA ASP A 33 -7.53 6.64 -17.21
C ASP A 33 -8.37 7.13 -16.02
N ILE A 34 -8.51 6.25 -15.03
CA ILE A 34 -9.29 6.45 -13.81
C ILE A 34 -8.37 6.17 -12.63
N TRP A 35 -8.46 7.00 -11.60
CA TRP A 35 -7.76 6.85 -10.33
C TRP A 35 -8.78 6.52 -9.24
N ILE A 36 -8.51 5.47 -8.48
CA ILE A 36 -9.38 4.95 -7.42
C ILE A 36 -8.70 5.22 -6.08
N PRO A 37 -9.25 6.09 -5.23
CA PRO A 37 -8.70 6.32 -3.90
C PRO A 37 -8.97 5.09 -3.02
N ILE A 38 -7.92 4.54 -2.45
CA ILE A 38 -7.98 3.44 -1.48
C ILE A 38 -7.39 3.94 -0.17
N ARG A 39 -8.09 3.66 0.94
CA ARG A 39 -7.59 3.98 2.29
C ARG A 39 -6.73 2.84 2.81
N LEU A 40 -5.46 3.11 3.09
CA LEU A 40 -4.50 2.13 3.58
C LEU A 40 -3.88 2.55 4.91
N ILE A 41 -3.49 1.57 5.72
CA ILE A 41 -2.57 1.76 6.84
C ILE A 41 -1.16 1.88 6.29
N ILE A 42 -0.43 2.93 6.67
CA ILE A 42 0.99 3.07 6.36
C ILE A 42 1.76 2.12 7.29
N ASP A 43 2.37 1.10 6.70
CA ASP A 43 2.98 0.00 7.45
C ASP A 43 4.43 -0.21 7.00
N THR A 44 5.38 0.30 7.79
CA THR A 44 6.81 0.08 7.53
C THR A 44 7.23 -1.37 7.80
N GLY A 45 6.41 -2.17 8.47
CA GLY A 45 6.64 -3.61 8.67
C GLY A 45 6.25 -4.46 7.47
N ALA A 46 5.53 -3.92 6.49
CA ALA A 46 5.18 -4.61 5.25
C ALA A 46 6.23 -4.36 4.16
N ASP A 47 6.76 -5.43 3.58
CA ASP A 47 7.76 -5.34 2.50
C ASP A 47 7.20 -4.64 1.27
N TYR A 48 5.96 -4.91 0.88
CA TYR A 48 5.26 -4.30 -0.24
C TYR A 48 3.81 -3.99 0.15
N SER A 49 3.11 -3.22 -0.69
CA SER A 49 1.72 -2.88 -0.40
C SER A 49 0.81 -4.07 -0.63
N VAL A 50 -0.18 -4.24 0.24
CA VAL A 50 -1.09 -5.39 0.24
C VAL A 50 -2.53 -4.92 0.27
N LEU A 51 -3.33 -5.42 -0.66
CA LEU A 51 -4.76 -5.16 -0.76
C LEU A 51 -5.56 -6.46 -0.54
N PRO A 52 -6.78 -6.38 0.00
CA PRO A 52 -7.75 -7.47 -0.11
C PRO A 52 -8.06 -7.84 -1.57
N ARG A 53 -8.43 -9.10 -1.83
CA ARG A 53 -8.77 -9.61 -3.17
C ARG A 53 -9.81 -8.76 -3.90
N SER A 54 -10.81 -8.26 -3.17
CA SER A 54 -11.90 -7.43 -3.67
C SER A 54 -11.47 -6.16 -4.41
N TYR A 55 -10.25 -5.67 -4.19
CA TYR A 55 -9.72 -4.49 -4.90
C TYR A 55 -9.19 -4.81 -6.31
N ALA A 56 -8.93 -6.07 -6.65
CA ALA A 56 -8.36 -6.43 -7.95
C ALA A 56 -9.30 -6.06 -9.11
N LEU A 57 -10.58 -6.45 -9.00
CA LEU A 57 -11.57 -6.21 -10.05
C LEU A 57 -11.84 -4.70 -10.30
N PRO A 58 -12.07 -3.86 -9.27
CA PRO A 58 -12.16 -2.40 -9.45
C PRO A 58 -10.92 -1.78 -10.10
N LEU A 59 -9.73 -2.34 -9.86
CA LEU A 59 -8.48 -1.89 -10.50
C LEU A 59 -8.30 -2.44 -11.92
N GLY A 60 -9.19 -3.31 -12.39
CA GLY A 60 -9.11 -3.96 -13.69
C GLY A 60 -7.99 -4.99 -13.78
N ILE A 61 -7.62 -5.59 -12.65
CA ILE A 61 -6.58 -6.61 -12.53
C ILE A 61 -7.23 -7.98 -12.44
N ASP A 62 -6.82 -8.87 -13.34
CA ASP A 62 -7.14 -10.28 -13.32
C ASP A 62 -6.05 -11.02 -12.55
N LEU A 63 -6.40 -11.61 -11.40
CA LEU A 63 -5.42 -12.22 -10.50
C LEU A 63 -4.73 -13.45 -11.08
N GLU A 64 -5.34 -14.15 -12.01
CA GLU A 64 -4.76 -15.36 -12.62
C GLU A 64 -3.88 -14.99 -13.82
N ARG A 65 -4.25 -13.93 -14.55
CA ARG A 65 -3.57 -13.55 -15.80
C ARG A 65 -2.50 -12.48 -15.60
N ASP A 66 -2.66 -11.61 -14.62
CA ASP A 66 -1.81 -10.43 -14.43
C ASP A 66 -0.82 -10.54 -13.27
N CYS A 67 -1.06 -11.47 -12.34
CA CYS A 67 -0.28 -11.60 -11.12
C CYS A 67 0.57 -12.86 -11.12
N GLN A 68 1.62 -12.84 -10.31
CA GLN A 68 2.37 -14.03 -9.93
C GLN A 68 1.89 -14.52 -8.56
N GLU A 69 1.57 -15.80 -8.46
CA GLU A 69 1.19 -16.43 -7.20
C GLU A 69 2.44 -16.71 -6.35
N HIS A 70 2.39 -16.28 -5.09
CA HIS A 70 3.45 -16.47 -4.09
C HIS A 70 2.84 -16.79 -2.72
N TRP A 71 3.70 -17.14 -1.77
CA TRP A 71 3.35 -17.22 -0.35
C TRP A 71 4.02 -16.07 0.42
N THR A 72 3.26 -15.45 1.33
CA THR A 72 3.76 -14.44 2.26
C THR A 72 3.53 -14.88 3.70
N ILE A 73 4.29 -14.35 4.65
CA ILE A 73 4.19 -14.70 6.08
C ILE A 73 3.88 -13.44 6.89
N GLY A 74 2.93 -13.56 7.82
CA GLY A 74 2.62 -12.53 8.80
C GLY A 74 2.26 -13.13 10.16
N ILE A 75 1.70 -12.31 11.06
CA ILE A 75 1.29 -12.75 12.41
C ILE A 75 0.29 -13.93 12.35
N GLY A 76 -0.56 -13.96 11.32
CA GLY A 76 -1.57 -15.01 11.12
C GLY A 76 -1.05 -16.30 10.47
N GLY A 77 0.25 -16.40 10.17
CA GLY A 77 0.84 -17.55 9.45
C GLY A 77 1.16 -17.23 7.99
N SER A 78 1.30 -18.29 7.18
CA SER A 78 1.57 -18.17 5.74
C SER A 78 0.28 -18.07 4.94
N GLU A 79 0.25 -17.15 3.98
CA GLU A 79 -0.93 -16.86 3.17
C GLU A 79 -0.57 -16.75 1.70
N ARG A 80 -1.49 -17.18 0.86
CA ARG A 80 -1.39 -17.02 -0.59
C ARG A 80 -1.57 -15.56 -0.98
N ILE A 81 -0.71 -15.07 -1.87
CA ILE A 81 -0.75 -13.71 -2.38
C ILE A 81 -0.56 -13.68 -3.90
N PHE A 82 -1.32 -12.84 -4.58
CA PHE A 82 -1.20 -12.58 -6.01
C PHE A 82 -0.48 -11.25 -6.24
N LEU A 83 0.76 -11.29 -6.70
CA LEU A 83 1.62 -10.12 -6.81
C LEU A 83 1.56 -9.49 -8.22
N TYR A 84 1.05 -8.27 -8.30
CA TYR A 84 1.03 -7.44 -9.51
C TYR A 84 2.16 -6.40 -9.46
N GLN A 85 3.06 -6.38 -10.44
CA GLN A 85 4.26 -5.52 -10.44
C GLN A 85 4.05 -4.11 -11.02
N GLY A 86 2.92 -3.88 -11.70
CA GLY A 86 2.73 -2.71 -12.58
C GLY A 86 1.87 -1.59 -12.01
N GLN A 87 1.54 -1.61 -10.72
CA GLN A 87 0.52 -0.71 -10.19
C GLN A 87 1.02 0.74 -10.10
N GLN A 88 0.38 1.64 -10.84
CA GLN A 88 0.59 3.08 -10.66
C GLN A 88 -0.18 3.56 -9.44
N VAL A 89 0.53 4.19 -8.51
CA VAL A 89 -0.04 4.75 -7.29
C VAL A 89 0.36 6.21 -7.13
N ARG A 90 -0.48 7.00 -6.47
CA ARG A 90 -0.21 8.39 -6.12
C ARG A 90 -0.60 8.70 -4.69
N LEU A 91 0.35 9.22 -3.92
CA LEU A 91 0.11 9.80 -2.59
C LEU A 91 0.38 11.30 -2.65
N GLY A 92 -0.69 12.10 -2.58
CA GLY A 92 -0.62 13.54 -2.82
C GLY A 92 -0.06 13.83 -4.22
N LYS A 93 1.08 14.50 -4.30
CA LYS A 93 1.76 14.80 -5.59
C LYS A 93 2.77 13.73 -6.03
N TYR A 94 3.00 12.70 -5.22
CA TYR A 94 4.05 11.72 -5.49
C TYR A 94 3.45 10.50 -6.16
N ALA A 95 3.78 10.30 -7.44
CA ALA A 95 3.37 9.14 -8.22
C ALA A 95 4.53 8.13 -8.38
N ARG A 96 4.23 6.83 -8.30
CA ARG A 96 5.18 5.72 -8.48
C ARG A 96 4.51 4.53 -9.14
N ILE A 97 5.30 3.67 -9.77
CA ILE A 97 4.91 2.30 -10.10
C ILE A 97 5.47 1.41 -8.99
N VAL A 98 4.62 0.58 -8.41
CA VAL A 98 4.95 -0.26 -7.26
C VAL A 98 4.36 -1.65 -7.43
N PRO A 99 4.95 -2.67 -6.80
CA PRO A 99 4.30 -3.96 -6.65
C PRO A 99 3.19 -3.88 -5.60
N VAL A 100 2.08 -4.56 -5.88
CA VAL A 100 0.94 -4.70 -4.98
C VAL A 100 0.54 -6.16 -4.93
N GLY A 101 0.48 -6.70 -3.73
CA GLY A 101 -0.04 -8.04 -3.49
C GLY A 101 -1.53 -8.00 -3.18
N PHE A 102 -2.29 -8.94 -3.73
CA PHE A 102 -3.68 -9.18 -3.38
C PHE A 102 -3.77 -10.45 -2.53
N LEU A 103 -4.20 -10.31 -1.27
CA LEU A 103 -4.42 -11.46 -0.40
C LEU A 103 -5.62 -12.25 -0.87
N ASP A 104 -5.53 -13.58 -0.79
CA ASP A 104 -6.64 -14.48 -1.13
C ASP A 104 -7.69 -14.58 0.00
N ARG A 105 -7.91 -13.48 0.72
CA ARG A 105 -8.95 -13.31 1.74
C ARG A 105 -9.31 -11.84 1.89
N GLU A 106 -10.51 -11.58 2.37
CA GLU A 106 -11.02 -10.22 2.64
C GLU A 106 -10.71 -9.71 4.05
N ILE A 107 -9.93 -10.47 4.84
CA ILE A 107 -9.71 -10.18 6.25
C ILE A 107 -8.49 -9.28 6.41
N GLY A 108 -8.73 -8.03 6.82
CA GLY A 108 -7.71 -7.10 7.28
C GLY A 108 -7.77 -5.74 6.57
N PRO A 109 -7.08 -4.73 7.12
CA PRO A 109 -6.91 -3.45 6.45
C PRO A 109 -5.97 -3.60 5.25
N ALA A 110 -6.18 -2.78 4.22
CA ALA A 110 -5.18 -2.57 3.17
C ALA A 110 -3.91 -1.95 3.78
N LEU A 111 -2.74 -2.45 3.38
CA LEU A 111 -1.44 -2.03 3.88
C LEU A 111 -0.66 -1.31 2.78
N PHE A 112 -0.06 -0.19 3.14
CA PHE A 112 0.84 0.56 2.27
C PHE A 112 2.27 0.31 2.74
N GLY A 113 3.01 -0.51 1.98
CA GLY A 113 4.30 -1.08 2.36
C GLY A 113 5.51 -0.38 1.74
N ARG A 114 6.70 -0.91 2.02
CA ARG A 114 7.97 -0.23 1.76
C ARG A 114 8.39 -0.16 0.29
N HIS A 115 8.44 -1.30 -0.38
CA HIS A 115 9.14 -1.51 -1.64
C HIS A 115 8.64 -0.59 -2.75
N GLU A 116 9.58 0.13 -3.37
CA GLU A 116 9.34 1.12 -4.44
C GLU A 116 8.43 2.33 -4.09
N PHE A 117 7.87 2.41 -2.87
CA PHE A 117 7.17 3.59 -2.38
C PHE A 117 7.77 4.17 -1.09
N LEU A 118 7.41 3.66 0.09
CA LEU A 118 7.74 4.34 1.36
C LEU A 118 9.25 4.44 1.57
N GLU A 119 10.02 3.44 1.15
CA GLU A 119 11.48 3.45 1.27
C GLU A 119 12.16 4.52 0.39
N THR A 120 11.43 5.05 -0.60
CA THR A 120 11.92 6.17 -1.42
C THR A 120 11.84 7.51 -0.68
N PHE A 121 11.25 7.53 0.52
CA PHE A 121 11.19 8.69 1.39
C PHE A 121 11.93 8.42 2.69
N LYS A 122 12.36 9.49 3.37
CA LYS A 122 12.53 9.43 4.81
C LYS A 122 11.13 9.54 5.43
N ALA A 123 10.56 8.39 5.83
CA ALA A 123 9.28 8.33 6.54
C ALA A 123 9.52 8.44 8.05
N ILE A 124 8.86 9.40 8.71
CA ILE A 124 9.02 9.68 10.15
C ILE A 124 7.66 9.56 10.82
N PHE A 125 7.56 8.68 11.80
CA PHE A 125 6.37 8.50 12.64
C PHE A 125 6.66 9.14 13.99
N ALA A 126 5.95 10.22 14.32
CA ALA A 126 6.10 10.95 15.58
C ALA A 126 4.81 11.72 15.89
N ASP A 127 4.45 11.81 17.17
CA ASP A 127 3.34 12.65 17.66
C ASP A 127 2.02 12.43 16.90
N HIS A 128 1.67 11.17 16.65
CA HIS A 128 0.50 10.79 15.84
C HIS A 128 0.48 11.43 14.44
N THR A 129 1.65 11.61 13.83
CA THR A 129 1.81 12.04 12.44
C THR A 129 2.79 11.15 11.69
N VAL A 130 2.57 11.02 10.39
CA VAL A 130 3.55 10.48 9.45
C VAL A 130 4.03 11.61 8.56
N ARG A 131 5.35 11.83 8.50
CA ARG A 131 5.97 12.82 7.63
C ARG A 131 6.89 12.15 6.62
N PHE A 132 6.64 12.42 5.34
CA PHE A 132 7.45 12.00 4.20
C PHE A 132 8.36 13.15 3.74
N VAL A 133 9.66 12.99 3.97
CA VAL A 133 10.70 13.96 3.61
C VAL A 133 11.67 13.39 2.59
N ASN A 134 12.30 14.28 1.80
CA ASN A 134 13.38 13.98 0.86
C ASN A 134 13.06 12.81 -0.09
N PRO A 135 12.04 12.95 -0.97
CA PRO A 135 11.74 11.93 -1.97
C PRO A 135 12.97 11.67 -2.83
N ARG A 136 13.48 10.44 -2.80
CA ARG A 136 14.53 10.00 -3.71
C ARG A 136 13.90 9.59 -5.04
N PRO A 137 14.45 10.03 -6.18
CA PRO A 137 14.10 9.43 -7.46
C PRO A 137 14.51 7.96 -7.48
N ARG A 138 13.77 7.13 -8.22
CA ARG A 138 14.11 5.72 -8.38
C ARG A 138 15.52 5.60 -8.96
N LYS A 139 16.37 4.73 -8.43
CA LYS A 139 17.53 4.25 -9.21
C LYS A 139 16.94 3.46 -10.39
N ALA A 140 17.40 3.72 -11.61
CA ALA A 140 17.05 2.88 -12.74
C ALA A 140 17.42 1.43 -12.37
N ARG A 141 16.46 0.49 -12.49
CA ARG A 141 16.77 -0.93 -12.27
C ARG A 141 17.77 -1.33 -13.35
N ALA A 142 18.96 -1.80 -12.94
CA ALA A 142 19.78 -2.61 -13.83
C ALA A 142 18.94 -3.85 -14.20
N ARG A 143 18.81 -4.10 -15.50
CA ARG A 143 18.11 -5.28 -16.03
C ARG A 143 18.91 -6.54 -15.73
#